data_AF-A0A016QMN0-F1
#
_entry.id   AF-A0A016QMN0-F1
#
_cell.length_a   1.000
_cell.length_b   1.000
_cell.length_c   1.000
_cell.angle_alpha   90.00
_cell.angle_beta   90.00
_cell.angle_gamma   90.00
#
_symmetry.space_group_name_H-M   'P 1'
#
loop_
_entity.id
_entity.type
_entity.pdbx_description
1 polymer ?
#
loop_
_entity_poly.entity_id
_entity_poly.type
_entity_poly.pdbx_seq_one_letter_code
_entity_poly.pdbx_strand_id
1 'polypeptide(L)'
;MAGETTAELLDMTSPQGESCHTGHHLCMPEDSRKRAARRLAIARGHLESIRRSLEDPDVYCVDVLRQIKAVQGALDGAANVILRGHLESHVATAATRGDEKEIVDELMEVFKYI
;
A
#
# COMPACT_ATOMS: atom_id res chain seq x y z
N MET A 1 -4.40 47.45 39.07
CA MET A 1 -3.57 46.27 39.33
C MET A 1 -3.30 45.61 37.99
N ALA A 2 -2.03 45.61 37.59
CA ALA A 2 -1.53 44.90 36.42
C ALA A 2 -1.63 43.39 36.65
N GLY A 3 -1.77 42.64 35.56
CA GLY A 3 -1.81 41.19 35.53
C GLY A 3 -1.85 40.71 34.09
N GLU A 4 -0.75 40.92 33.37
CA GLU A 4 -0.43 40.27 32.11
C GLU A 4 -0.25 38.76 32.33
N THR A 5 -0.71 37.92 31.39
CA THR A 5 -0.05 36.67 30.96
C THR A 5 -0.86 36.08 29.79
N THR A 6 -0.38 36.31 28.56
CA THR A 6 0.36 35.36 27.69
C THR A 6 -0.54 34.44 26.86
N ALA A 7 -0.33 34.56 25.55
CA ALA A 7 -0.80 33.67 24.50
C ALA A 7 -0.40 32.21 24.73
N GLU A 8 -1.22 31.28 24.22
CA GLU A 8 -0.69 30.19 23.39
C GLU A 8 -1.79 29.62 22.49
N LEU A 9 -1.54 29.73 21.18
CA LEU A 9 -2.19 28.98 20.13
C LEU A 9 -1.80 27.50 20.30
N LEU A 10 -2.77 26.61 20.45
CA LEU A 10 -2.58 25.16 20.27
C LEU A 10 -3.19 24.81 18.92
N ASP A 11 -2.43 24.99 17.83
CA ASP A 11 -1.46 24.03 17.28
C ASP A 11 -2.09 22.73 16.76
N MET A 12 -2.37 22.80 15.47
CA MET A 12 -2.24 21.82 14.41
C MET A 12 -1.52 20.50 14.77
N THR A 13 -2.21 19.57 15.41
CA THR A 13 -1.78 18.16 15.41
C THR A 13 -2.57 17.37 14.37
N SER A 14 -2.28 17.67 13.10
CA SER A 14 -2.42 16.66 12.04
C SER A 14 -1.52 15.47 12.41
N PRO A 15 -1.97 14.21 12.28
CA PRO A 15 -1.08 13.08 12.45
C PRO A 15 -0.12 13.09 11.25
N GLN A 16 1.02 13.75 11.41
CA GLN A 16 2.12 13.65 10.47
C GLN A 16 2.61 12.21 10.57
N GLY A 17 2.16 11.39 9.60
CA GLY A 17 2.68 10.05 9.40
C GLY A 17 4.20 10.14 9.29
N GLU A 18 4.88 9.37 10.13
CA GLU A 18 6.33 9.30 10.25
C GLU A 18 6.98 9.23 8.85
N SER A 19 7.54 10.36 8.43
CA SER A 19 8.27 10.50 7.18
C SER A 19 9.62 9.81 7.31
N CYS A 20 9.94 8.90 6.38
CA CYS A 20 11.29 8.36 6.24
C CYS A 20 12.26 9.50 5.99
N HIS A 21 13.02 9.88 7.01
CA HIS A 21 14.06 10.88 6.91
C HIS A 21 15.41 10.19 6.70
N THR A 22 15.85 10.13 5.44
CA THR A 22 17.25 10.33 5.00
C THR A 22 17.31 10.30 3.45
N GLY A 23 17.46 11.47 2.83
CA GLY A 23 17.96 11.68 1.46
C GLY A 23 17.29 10.92 0.30
N HIS A 24 16.53 11.63 -0.55
CA HIS A 24 16.08 11.19 -1.90
C HIS A 24 15.38 9.82 -2.04
N HIS A 25 15.10 9.10 -0.96
CA HIS A 25 14.54 7.77 -1.04
C HIS A 25 13.02 7.80 -1.13
N LEU A 26 12.46 7.57 -2.33
CA LEU A 26 11.03 7.30 -2.51
C LEU A 26 10.68 6.01 -1.75
N CYS A 27 10.01 6.14 -0.61
CA CYS A 27 9.68 5.01 0.26
C CYS A 27 8.16 4.82 0.36
N MET A 28 7.72 3.56 0.38
CA MET A 28 6.31 3.25 0.58
C MET A 28 5.80 3.82 1.93
N PRO A 29 4.68 4.58 1.92
CA PRO A 29 4.06 5.10 3.14
C PRO A 29 3.73 3.99 4.14
N GLU A 30 3.93 4.25 5.44
CA GLU A 30 3.78 3.23 6.48
C GLU A 30 2.39 2.59 6.51
N ASP A 31 1.35 3.40 6.42
CA ASP A 31 -0.03 2.93 6.42
C ASP A 31 -0.31 2.02 5.19
N SER A 32 0.12 2.43 4.00
CA SER A 32 0.08 1.59 2.80
C SER A 32 0.86 0.28 2.96
N ARG A 33 2.07 0.34 3.53
CA ARG A 33 2.92 -0.84 3.82
C ARG A 33 2.22 -1.81 4.77
N LYS A 34 1.71 -1.33 5.91
CA LYS A 34 0.99 -2.15 6.91
C LYS A 34 -0.27 -2.78 6.32
N ARG A 35 -1.07 -2.00 5.58
CA ARG A 35 -2.30 -2.49 4.95
C ARG A 35 -2.05 -3.51 3.84
N ALA A 36 -1.02 -3.31 3.03
CA ALA A 36 -0.62 -4.25 1.98
C ALA A 36 -0.11 -5.55 2.61
N ALA A 37 0.79 -5.46 3.61
CA ALA A 37 1.31 -6.61 4.34
C ALA A 37 0.18 -7.46 4.96
N ARG A 38 -0.83 -6.82 5.58
CA ARG A 38 -2.00 -7.52 6.12
C ARG A 38 -2.77 -8.29 5.05
N ARG A 39 -3.00 -7.69 3.87
CA ARG A 39 -3.71 -8.33 2.76
C ARG A 39 -2.93 -9.53 2.21
N LEU A 40 -1.62 -9.36 2.04
CA LEU A 40 -0.74 -10.44 1.57
C LEU A 40 -0.67 -11.60 2.57
N ALA A 41 -0.71 -11.33 3.88
CA ALA A 41 -0.76 -12.38 4.89
C ALA A 41 -2.05 -13.22 4.79
N ILE A 42 -3.19 -12.58 4.51
CA ILE A 42 -4.48 -13.26 4.27
C ILE A 42 -4.42 -14.08 2.98
N ALA A 43 -3.93 -13.48 1.88
CA ALA A 43 -3.77 -14.17 0.59
C ALA A 43 -2.88 -15.41 0.70
N ARG A 44 -1.78 -15.33 1.47
CA ARG A 44 -0.91 -16.47 1.77
C ARG A 44 -1.66 -17.59 2.50
N GLY A 45 -2.50 -17.26 3.48
CA GLY A 45 -3.32 -18.25 4.19
C GLY A 45 -4.31 -18.95 3.27
N HIS A 46 -4.96 -18.20 2.38
CA HIS A 46 -5.87 -18.76 1.37
C HIS A 46 -5.13 -19.67 0.38
N LEU A 47 -3.95 -19.24 -0.09
CA LEU A 47 -3.14 -20.04 -1.00
C LEU A 47 -2.71 -21.37 -0.38
N GLU A 48 -2.30 -21.35 0.89
CA GLU A 48 -1.95 -22.57 1.62
C GLU A 48 -3.18 -23.48 1.82
N SER A 49 -4.36 -22.91 2.05
CA SER A 49 -5.61 -23.69 2.12
C SER A 49 -5.90 -24.41 0.79
N ILE A 50 -5.77 -23.71 -0.34
CA ILE A 50 -5.96 -24.30 -1.68
C ILE A 50 -4.98 -25.46 -1.88
N ARG A 51 -3.69 -25.24 -1.57
CA ARG A 51 -2.66 -26.27 -1.68
C ARG A 51 -3.01 -27.53 -0.89
N ARG A 52 -3.52 -27.37 0.34
CA ARG A 52 -3.97 -28.48 1.19
C ARG A 52 -5.22 -29.18 0.63
N SER A 53 -6.18 -28.43 0.09
CA SER A 53 -7.38 -29.03 -0.52
C SER A 53 -7.05 -29.95 -1.70
N LEU A 54 -5.91 -29.75 -2.38
CA LEU A 54 -5.45 -30.63 -3.45
C LEU A 54 -4.89 -31.98 -2.96
N GLU A 55 -4.70 -32.16 -1.65
CA GLU A 55 -4.31 -33.45 -1.07
C GLU A 55 -5.51 -34.43 -0.99
N ASP A 56 -6.75 -33.91 -1.12
CA ASP A 56 -7.98 -34.70 -1.14
C ASP A 56 -8.29 -35.22 -2.56
N PRO A 57 -8.41 -36.55 -2.77
CA PRO A 57 -8.75 -37.13 -4.07
C PRO A 57 -10.14 -36.73 -4.59
N ASP A 58 -11.06 -36.31 -3.72
CA ASP A 58 -12.43 -35.93 -4.08
C ASP A 58 -12.60 -34.43 -4.36
N VAL A 59 -11.49 -33.67 -4.40
CA VAL A 59 -11.52 -32.21 -4.59
C VAL A 59 -12.17 -31.81 -5.91
N TYR A 60 -13.09 -30.84 -5.86
CA TYR A 60 -13.80 -30.37 -7.05
C TYR A 60 -13.07 -29.21 -7.74
N CYS A 61 -12.71 -29.40 -9.00
CA CYS A 61 -11.90 -28.44 -9.78
C CYS A 61 -12.47 -27.02 -9.79
N VAL A 62 -13.80 -26.87 -9.89
CA VAL A 62 -14.44 -25.55 -9.98
C VAL A 62 -14.30 -24.78 -8.66
N ASP A 63 -14.31 -25.48 -7.52
CA ASP A 63 -14.15 -24.83 -6.21
C ASP A 63 -12.72 -24.36 -6.00
N VAL A 64 -11.73 -25.17 -6.41
CA VAL A 64 -10.32 -24.75 -6.45
C VAL A 64 -10.14 -23.52 -7.33
N LEU A 65 -10.73 -23.51 -8.54
CA LEU A 65 -10.66 -22.36 -9.45
C LEU A 65 -11.29 -21.10 -8.82
N ARG A 66 -12.42 -21.22 -8.13
CA ARG A 66 -13.06 -20.11 -7.40
C ARG A 66 -12.16 -19.58 -6.29
N GLN A 67 -11.54 -20.46 -5.51
CA GLN A 67 -10.61 -20.07 -4.45
C GLN A 67 -9.37 -19.38 -5.01
N ILE A 68 -8.80 -19.88 -6.12
CA ILE A 68 -7.69 -19.22 -6.83
C ILE A 68 -8.09 -17.81 -7.27
N LYS A 69 -9.29 -17.64 -7.83
CA LYS A 69 -9.81 -16.31 -8.21
C LYS A 69 -9.95 -15.37 -7.00
N ALA A 70 -10.36 -15.89 -5.85
CA ALA A 70 -10.39 -15.10 -4.62
C ALA A 70 -8.98 -14.67 -4.15
N VAL A 71 -7.96 -15.53 -4.32
CA VAL A 71 -6.55 -15.15 -4.05
C VAL A 71 -6.09 -14.06 -5.00
N GLN A 72 -6.38 -14.18 -6.30
CA GLN A 72 -6.06 -13.14 -7.30
C GLN A 72 -6.66 -11.80 -6.90
N GLY A 73 -7.95 -11.75 -6.55
CA GLY A 73 -8.59 -10.52 -6.08
C GLY A 73 -7.97 -9.94 -4.79
N ALA A 74 -7.47 -10.80 -3.90
CA ALA A 74 -6.74 -10.35 -2.71
C ALA A 74 -5.37 -9.73 -3.05
N LEU A 75 -4.66 -10.28 -4.05
CA LEU A 75 -3.41 -9.73 -4.58
C LEU A 75 -3.67 -8.37 -5.25
N ASP A 76 -4.70 -8.27 -6.09
CA ASP A 76 -5.12 -7.01 -6.73
C ASP A 76 -5.46 -5.94 -5.68
N GLY A 77 -6.15 -6.35 -4.61
CA GLY A 77 -6.45 -5.48 -3.48
C GLY A 77 -5.20 -4.98 -2.75
N ALA A 78 -4.13 -5.79 -2.65
CA ALA A 78 -2.86 -5.36 -2.08
C ALA A 78 -2.11 -4.41 -3.02
N ALA A 79 -2.06 -4.71 -4.32
CA ALA A 79 -1.47 -3.87 -5.35
C ALA A 79 -2.13 -2.49 -5.39
N ASN A 80 -3.46 -2.41 -5.32
CA ASN A 80 -4.20 -1.15 -5.28
C ASN A 80 -3.87 -0.27 -4.07
N VAL A 81 -3.63 -0.86 -2.90
CA VAL A 81 -3.21 -0.11 -1.70
C VAL A 81 -1.81 0.48 -1.89
N ILE A 82 -0.90 -0.30 -2.48
CA ILE A 82 0.48 0.12 -2.78
C ILE A 82 0.46 1.26 -3.80
N LEU A 83 -0.25 1.07 -4.91
CA LEU A 83 -0.37 2.06 -5.98
C LEU A 83 -0.94 3.37 -5.46
N ARG A 84 -2.05 3.31 -4.70
CA ARG A 84 -2.63 4.51 -4.08
C ARG A 84 -1.61 5.27 -3.23
N GLY A 85 -0.87 4.57 -2.38
CA GLY A 85 0.18 5.18 -1.55
C GLY A 85 1.27 5.86 -2.39
N HIS A 86 1.71 5.22 -3.47
CA HIS A 86 2.70 5.80 -4.39
C HIS A 86 2.17 7.06 -5.09
N LEU A 87 0.95 7.03 -5.61
CA LEU A 87 0.32 8.18 -6.26
C LEU A 87 0.19 9.38 -5.31
N GLU A 88 -0.29 9.13 -4.09
CA GLU A 88 -0.52 10.17 -3.08
C GLU A 88 0.78 10.75 -2.50
N SER A 89 1.83 9.94 -2.35
CA SER A 89 3.06 10.36 -1.65
C SER A 89 4.21 10.77 -2.56
N HIS A 90 4.27 10.25 -3.79
CA HIS A 90 5.41 10.47 -4.68
C HIS A 90 5.00 11.19 -5.96
N VAL A 91 3.94 10.75 -6.64
CA VAL A 91 3.49 11.40 -7.88
C VAL A 91 2.91 12.79 -7.61
N ALA A 92 2.07 12.92 -6.57
CA ALA A 92 1.45 14.20 -6.21
C ALA A 92 2.46 15.33 -5.89
N THR A 93 3.69 14.97 -5.50
CA THR A 93 4.75 15.92 -5.12
C THR A 93 5.91 15.95 -6.12
N ALA A 94 5.81 15.21 -7.24
CA ALA A 94 6.91 15.02 -8.19
C ALA A 94 7.35 16.31 -8.90
N ALA A 95 6.39 17.14 -9.33
CA ALA A 95 6.69 18.44 -9.95
C ALA A 95 7.48 19.38 -9.02
N THR A 96 7.27 19.29 -7.71
CA THR A 96 8.02 20.06 -6.71
C THR A 96 9.45 19.55 -6.53
N ARG A 97 9.68 18.24 -6.75
CA ARG A 97 11.00 17.61 -6.71
C ARG A 97 11.76 17.70 -8.03
N GLY A 98 11.06 17.94 -9.14
CA GLY A 98 11.63 17.97 -10.50
C GLY A 98 11.91 16.59 -11.09
N ASP A 99 11.22 15.55 -10.59
CA ASP A 99 11.36 14.15 -11.00
C ASP A 99 10.09 13.60 -11.67
N GLU A 100 9.20 14.46 -12.17
CA GLU A 100 7.89 14.08 -12.72
C GLU A 100 7.99 13.14 -13.92
N LYS A 101 9.01 13.31 -14.77
CA LYS A 101 9.19 12.45 -15.93
C LYS A 101 9.68 11.06 -15.51
N GLU A 102 10.66 11.02 -14.62
CA GLU A 102 11.27 9.77 -14.15
C GLU A 102 10.24 8.90 -13.44
N ILE A 103 9.43 9.49 -12.56
CA ILE A 103 8.42 8.74 -11.80
C ILE A 103 7.27 8.23 -12.68
N VAL A 104 6.88 8.99 -13.70
CA VAL A 104 5.86 8.58 -14.66
C VAL A 104 6.38 7.44 -15.53
N ASP A 105 7.60 7.56 -16.06
CA ASP A 105 8.23 6.52 -16.87
C ASP A 105 8.38 5.22 -16.05
N GLU A 106 8.80 5.30 -14.79
CA GLU A 106 8.87 4.15 -13.88
C GLU A 106 7.50 3.49 -13.68
N LEU A 107 6.45 4.27 -13.42
CA LEU A 107 5.11 3.73 -13.22
C LEU A 107 4.54 3.08 -14.50
N MET A 108 4.86 3.65 -15.67
CA MET A 108 4.48 3.08 -16.97
C MET A 108 5.17 1.75 -17.25
N GLU A 109 6.42 1.54 -16.79
CA GLU A 109 7.08 0.24 -16.88
C GLU A 109 6.34 -0.84 -16.06
N VAL A 110 5.84 -0.50 -14.87
CA VAL A 110 5.09 -1.44 -14.02
C VAL A 110 3.78 -1.86 -14.69
N PHE A 111 3.05 -0.94 -15.32
CA PHE A 111 1.78 -1.25 -15.99
C PHE A 111 1.90 -2.18 -17.21
N LYS A 112 3.10 -2.43 -17.75
CA LYS A 112 3.29 -3.42 -18.82
C LYS A 112 3.03 -4.86 -18.37
N TYR A 113 3.05 -5.10 -17.06
CA TYR A 113 2.89 -6.42 -16.46
C TYR A 113 1.51 -6.64 -15.83
N ILE A 114 0.63 -5.64 -15.91
CA ILE A 114 -0.73 -5.63 -15.36
C ILE A 114 -1.71 -5.68 -16.53
#